data_AF-A0A970W1X8-F1
#
_entry.id   AF-A0A970W1X8-F1
#
_cell.length_a   1.000
_cell.length_b   1.000
_cell.length_c   1.000
_cell.angle_alpha   90.00
_cell.angle_beta   90.00
_cell.angle_gamma   90.00
#
_symmetry.space_group_name_H-M   'P 1'
#
loop_
_entity.id
_entity.type
_entity.pdbx_description
1 polymer ?
#
loop_
_entity_poly.entity_id
_entity_poly.type
_entity_poly.pdbx_seq_one_letter_code
_entity_poly.pdbx_strand_id
1 'polypeptide(L)'
;MDHAHNWTTAEVCERYGISKSTLFRWERDGVISPPERDLRGFRVYTSQHRSEISKLLLRRSHKRLARRESPLAEEQQRLLLEQGSLTKFLDRNEILGLYELAEHQHLSAAAIRLLLRRAQELDPADETFQEIIRVIYDKTTGGERKG
;
A
#
# COMPACT_ATOMS: atom_id res chain seq x y z
N MET A 1 -3.00 31.59 30.07
CA MET A 1 -3.16 31.29 28.63
C MET A 1 -1.77 30.92 28.13
N ASP A 2 -1.58 29.68 27.68
CA ASP A 2 -0.26 29.20 27.27
C ASP A 2 0.28 30.02 26.10
N HIS A 3 1.37 30.75 26.31
CA HIS A 3 2.16 31.42 25.27
C HIS A 3 2.96 30.41 24.43
N ALA A 4 2.41 29.20 24.21
CA ALA A 4 3.08 28.07 23.59
C ALA A 4 3.24 28.27 22.06
N HIS A 5 4.20 29.13 21.71
CA HIS A 5 4.83 29.30 20.40
C HIS A 5 3.84 29.36 19.24
N ASN A 6 3.11 30.49 19.16
CA ASN A 6 2.39 30.84 17.95
C ASN A 6 3.39 31.14 16.82
N TRP A 7 3.07 30.71 15.61
CA TRP A 7 3.93 30.88 14.44
C TRP A 7 3.45 32.04 13.57
N THR A 8 4.39 32.72 12.94
CA THR A 8 4.15 33.66 11.85
C THR A 8 3.87 32.93 10.55
N THR A 9 3.39 33.65 9.54
CA THR A 9 3.21 33.10 8.18
C THR A 9 4.52 32.49 7.64
N ALA A 10 5.67 33.13 7.89
CA ALA A 10 6.96 32.66 7.40
C ALA A 10 7.35 31.32 8.04
N GLU A 11 7.24 31.21 9.36
CA GLU A 11 7.56 29.98 10.09
C GLU A 11 6.66 28.81 9.71
N VAL A 12 5.35 29.05 9.50
CA VAL A 12 4.43 28.00 9.00
C VAL A 12 4.87 27.52 7.61
N CYS A 13 5.14 28.45 6.70
CA CYS A 13 5.56 28.12 5.33
C CYS A 13 6.87 27.32 5.32
N GLU A 14 7.84 27.73 6.12
CA GLU A 14 9.14 27.07 6.24
C GLU A 14 9.01 25.66 6.84
N ARG A 15 8.35 25.54 8.00
CA ARG A 15 8.25 24.26 8.72
C ARG A 15 7.41 23.22 7.99
N TYR A 16 6.38 23.64 7.25
CA TYR A 16 5.52 22.73 6.49
C TYR A 16 5.90 22.61 5.00
N GLY A 17 6.91 23.36 4.54
CA GLY A 17 7.33 23.35 3.14
C GLY A 17 6.23 23.79 2.16
N ILE A 18 5.39 24.75 2.55
CA ILE A 18 4.28 25.26 1.74
C ILE A 18 4.50 26.73 1.36
N SER A 19 3.96 27.16 0.23
CA SER A 19 4.02 28.57 -0.16
C SER A 19 3.01 29.42 0.63
N LYS A 20 3.31 30.72 0.78
CA LYS A 20 2.36 31.71 1.34
C LYS A 20 1.03 31.71 0.58
N SER A 21 1.08 31.61 -0.75
CA SER A 21 -0.11 31.54 -1.60
C SER A 21 -0.98 30.31 -1.29
N THR A 22 -0.35 29.17 -0.98
CA THR A 22 -1.06 27.95 -0.61
C THR A 22 -1.74 28.10 0.75
N LEU A 23 -1.03 28.66 1.73
CA LEU A 23 -1.54 28.91 3.08
C LEU A 23 -2.72 29.88 3.05
N PHE A 24 -2.56 31.02 2.38
CA PHE A 24 -3.62 32.03 2.26
C PHE A 24 -4.84 31.52 1.48
N ARG A 25 -4.62 30.67 0.48
CA ARG A 25 -5.73 29.99 -0.21
C ARG A 25 -6.50 29.09 0.76
N TRP A 26 -5.81 28.31 1.59
CA TRP A 26 -6.48 27.44 2.56
C TRP A 26 -7.27 28.23 3.61
N GLU A 27 -6.78 29.38 4.06
CA GLU A 27 -7.55 30.30 4.92
C GLU A 27 -8.81 30.79 4.19
N ARG A 28 -8.65 31.35 2.98
CA ARG A 28 -9.74 31.94 2.22
C ARG A 28 -10.82 30.91 1.87
N ASP A 29 -10.40 29.71 1.50
CA ASP A 29 -11.30 28.63 1.09
C ASP A 29 -11.86 27.87 2.33
N GLY A 30 -11.55 28.31 3.55
CA GLY A 30 -12.07 27.73 4.80
C GLY A 30 -11.54 26.32 5.11
N VAL A 31 -10.44 25.91 4.48
CA VAL A 31 -9.81 24.59 4.69
C VAL A 31 -9.09 24.53 6.04
N ILE A 32 -8.60 25.68 6.50
CA ILE A 32 -8.10 25.87 7.87
C ILE A 32 -8.84 27.07 8.48
N SER A 33 -8.90 27.11 9.81
CA SER A 33 -9.48 28.22 10.54
C SER A 33 -8.72 29.54 10.23
N PRO A 34 -9.42 30.68 10.13
CA PRO A 34 -8.75 31.96 9.87
C PRO A 34 -7.90 32.37 11.09
N PRO A 35 -6.62 32.70 10.90
CA PRO A 35 -5.75 33.10 12.01
C PRO A 35 -6.09 34.50 12.50
N GLU A 36 -5.96 34.69 13.81
CA GLU A 36 -6.00 36.03 14.40
C GLU A 36 -4.81 36.87 13.95
N ARG A 37 -4.91 38.18 14.17
CA ARG A 37 -3.82 39.12 13.93
C ARG A 37 -3.30 39.66 15.25
N ASP A 38 -1.98 39.78 15.36
CA ASP A 38 -1.36 40.46 16.49
C ASP A 38 -1.59 41.98 16.43
N LEU A 39 -1.11 42.69 17.46
CA LEU A 39 -1.18 44.15 17.55
C LEU A 39 -0.50 44.88 16.39
N ARG A 40 0.39 44.21 15.65
CA ARG A 40 1.11 44.76 14.49
C ARG A 40 0.40 44.39 13.17
N GLY A 41 -0.71 43.68 13.23
CA GLY A 41 -1.49 43.23 12.08
C GLY A 41 -0.95 41.96 11.41
N PHE A 42 0.05 41.29 11.97
CA PHE A 42 0.59 40.04 11.44
C PHE A 42 -0.28 38.85 11.83
N ARG A 43 -0.41 37.87 10.92
CA ARG A 43 -1.14 36.62 11.18
C ARG A 43 -0.43 35.76 12.23
N VAL A 44 -1.19 35.23 13.17
CA VAL A 44 -0.73 34.42 14.30
C VAL A 44 -1.34 33.02 14.21
N TYR A 45 -0.50 32.00 14.01
CA TYR A 45 -0.95 30.61 13.89
C TYR A 45 -0.71 29.83 15.19
N THR A 46 -1.81 29.44 15.82
CA THR A 46 -1.83 28.66 17.06
C THR A 46 -1.54 27.16 16.84
N SER A 47 -1.47 26.38 17.94
CA SER A 47 -1.43 24.91 17.90
C SER A 47 -2.58 24.27 17.11
N GLN A 48 -3.78 24.87 17.15
CA GLN A 48 -4.93 24.38 16.39
C GLN A 48 -4.66 24.44 14.88
N HIS A 49 -4.21 25.59 14.38
CA HIS A 49 -3.88 25.76 12.96
C HIS A 49 -2.81 24.77 12.51
N ARG A 50 -1.78 24.55 13.33
CA ARG A 50 -0.74 23.53 13.08
C ARG A 50 -1.35 22.13 12.96
N SER A 51 -2.28 21.75 13.84
CA SER A 51 -2.99 20.47 13.76
C SER A 51 -3.78 20.33 12.47
N GLU A 52 -4.53 21.36 12.07
CA GLU A 52 -5.31 21.39 10.83
C GLU A 52 -4.42 21.23 9.59
N ILE A 53 -3.32 21.99 9.53
CA ILE A 53 -2.33 21.92 8.43
C ILE A 53 -1.68 20.54 8.38
N SER A 54 -1.22 20.01 9.51
CA SER A 54 -0.63 18.66 9.58
C SER A 54 -1.61 17.59 9.09
N LYS A 55 -2.87 17.63 9.54
CA LYS A 55 -3.92 16.70 9.09
C LYS A 55 -4.20 16.83 7.60
N LEU A 56 -4.22 18.06 7.08
CA LEU A 56 -4.45 18.32 5.66
C LEU A 56 -3.32 17.77 4.78
N LEU A 57 -2.07 17.97 5.20
CA LEU A 57 -0.90 17.46 4.50
C LEU A 57 -0.86 15.93 4.53
N LEU A 58 -1.17 15.31 5.67
CA LEU A 58 -1.28 13.85 5.79
C LEU A 58 -2.38 13.29 4.89
N ARG A 59 -3.56 13.92 4.85
CA ARG A 59 -4.64 13.49 3.95
C ARG A 59 -4.23 13.61 2.48
N ARG A 60 -3.51 14.67 2.11
CA ARG A 60 -3.00 14.85 0.74
C ARG A 60 -1.88 13.86 0.40
N SER A 61 -1.00 13.53 1.33
CA SER A 61 0.04 12.51 1.13
C SER A 61 -0.61 11.14 1.00
N HIS A 62 -1.55 10.76 1.87
CA HIS A 62 -2.31 9.52 1.78
C HIS A 62 -3.10 9.43 0.47
N LYS A 63 -3.78 10.50 0.04
CA LYS A 63 -4.48 10.50 -1.26
C LYS A 63 -3.50 10.34 -2.43
N ARG A 64 -2.28 10.86 -2.31
CA ARG A 64 -1.22 10.68 -3.31
C ARG A 64 -0.63 9.27 -3.25
N LEU A 65 -0.50 8.69 -2.06
CA LEU A 65 -0.03 7.33 -1.84
C LEU A 65 -1.08 6.31 -2.28
N ALA A 66 -2.37 6.52 -2.02
CA ALA A 66 -3.47 5.71 -2.55
C ALA A 66 -3.59 5.84 -4.07
N ARG A 67 -3.35 7.04 -4.65
CA ARG A 67 -3.17 7.19 -6.11
C ARG A 67 -1.89 6.50 -6.63
N ARG A 68 -0.93 6.24 -5.75
CA ARG A 68 0.31 5.51 -6.01
C ARG A 68 0.28 4.14 -5.32
N GLU A 69 -0.89 3.61 -4.95
CA GLU A 69 -1.07 2.17 -4.76
C GLU A 69 -0.86 1.64 -6.18
N SER A 70 0.43 1.46 -6.40
CA SER A 70 1.05 1.31 -7.70
C SER A 70 0.77 -0.12 -8.07
N PRO A 71 0.59 -0.43 -9.35
CA PRO A 71 0.64 -1.82 -9.81
C PRO A 71 1.82 -2.60 -9.18
N LEU A 72 2.93 -1.92 -8.89
CA LEU A 72 4.09 -2.47 -8.20
C LEU A 72 3.85 -2.91 -6.74
N ALA A 73 3.05 -2.15 -5.96
CA ALA A 73 2.76 -2.48 -4.57
C ALA A 73 1.79 -3.65 -4.45
N GLU A 74 0.78 -3.67 -5.33
CA GLU A 74 -0.14 -4.81 -5.47
C GLU A 74 0.61 -6.07 -5.93
N GLU A 75 1.53 -5.93 -6.89
CA GLU A 75 2.39 -7.02 -7.34
C GLU A 75 3.31 -7.54 -6.22
N GLN A 76 3.93 -6.64 -5.45
CA GLN A 76 4.76 -7.02 -4.30
C GLN A 76 3.98 -7.76 -3.23
N GLN A 77 2.77 -7.29 -2.89
CA GLN A 77 1.90 -7.96 -1.93
C GLN A 77 1.47 -9.34 -2.45
N ARG A 78 1.13 -9.44 -3.73
CA ARG A 78 0.80 -10.72 -4.37
C ARG A 78 1.98 -11.70 -4.32
N LEU A 79 3.20 -11.25 -4.62
CA LEU A 79 4.40 -12.08 -4.56
C LEU A 79 4.71 -12.55 -3.14
N LEU A 80 4.45 -11.71 -2.13
CA LEU A 80 4.67 -12.07 -0.72
C LEU A 80 3.67 -13.14 -0.25
N LEU A 81 2.40 -13.02 -0.64
CA LEU A 81 1.40 -14.06 -0.37
C LEU A 81 1.78 -15.37 -1.07
N GLU A 82 2.20 -15.30 -2.34
CA GLU A 82 2.61 -16.47 -3.13
C GLU A 82 3.81 -17.16 -2.49
N GLN A 83 4.81 -16.38 -2.05
CA GLN A 83 5.97 -16.89 -1.34
C GLN A 83 5.57 -17.59 -0.03
N GLY A 84 4.63 -17.01 0.73
CA GLY A 84 4.13 -17.62 1.97
C GLY A 84 3.51 -19.01 1.74
N SER A 85 2.67 -19.14 0.71
CA SER A 85 2.02 -20.41 0.38
C SER A 85 3.03 -21.43 -0.20
N LEU A 86 4.00 -20.98 -1.00
CA LEU A 86 5.12 -21.82 -1.45
C LEU A 86 5.94 -22.36 -0.27
N THR A 87 6.28 -21.53 0.72
CA THR A 87 7.03 -21.98 1.90
C THR A 87 6.25 -23.00 2.72
N LYS A 88 4.94 -22.82 2.90
CA LYS A 88 4.09 -23.85 3.55
C LYS A 88 4.18 -25.18 2.81
N PHE A 89 4.03 -25.14 1.49
CA PHE A 89 4.01 -26.36 0.69
C PHE A 89 5.39 -27.03 0.55
N LEU A 90 6.42 -26.29 0.14
CA LEU A 90 7.72 -26.84 -0.22
C LEU A 90 8.62 -27.06 1.01
N ASP A 91 8.64 -26.12 1.95
CA ASP A 91 9.57 -26.18 3.09
C ASP A 91 8.95 -26.91 4.28
N ARG A 92 7.65 -26.70 4.52
CA ARG A 92 6.93 -27.31 5.66
C ARG A 92 6.15 -28.56 5.29
N ASN A 93 6.11 -28.93 4.00
CA ASN A 93 5.36 -30.07 3.48
C ASN A 93 3.87 -30.05 3.84
N GLU A 94 3.27 -28.84 3.91
CA GLU A 94 1.86 -28.62 4.22
C GLU A 94 1.05 -28.46 2.92
N ILE A 95 0.19 -29.43 2.60
CA ILE A 95 -0.64 -29.42 1.36
C ILE A 95 -1.53 -28.18 1.25
N LEU A 96 -1.91 -27.57 2.38
CA LEU A 96 -2.67 -26.33 2.42
C LEU A 96 -2.00 -25.20 1.61
N GLY A 97 -0.66 -25.14 1.62
CA GLY A 97 0.08 -24.17 0.81
C GLY A 97 -0.18 -24.33 -0.68
N LEU A 98 -0.37 -25.56 -1.17
CA LEU A 98 -0.68 -25.82 -2.57
C LEU A 98 -2.12 -25.39 -2.92
N TYR A 99 -3.08 -25.64 -2.03
CA TYR A 99 -4.46 -25.18 -2.22
C TYR A 99 -4.56 -23.65 -2.17
N GLU A 100 -3.82 -22.99 -1.28
CA GLU A 100 -3.73 -21.53 -1.26
C GLU A 100 -3.19 -21.00 -2.61
N LEU A 101 -2.14 -21.60 -3.16
CA LEU A 101 -1.61 -21.24 -4.48
C LEU A 101 -2.63 -21.45 -5.61
N ALA A 102 -3.53 -22.43 -5.50
CA ALA A 102 -4.60 -22.66 -6.45
C ALA A 102 -5.58 -21.47 -6.52
N GLU A 103 -5.80 -20.77 -5.40
CA GLU A 103 -6.70 -19.61 -5.31
C GLU A 103 -6.07 -18.31 -5.84
N HIS A 104 -4.76 -18.27 -6.07
CA HIS A 104 -4.10 -17.08 -6.60
C HIS A 104 -4.54 -16.80 -8.04
N GLN A 105 -4.90 -15.56 -8.37
CA GLN A 105 -5.32 -15.20 -9.73
C GLN A 105 -4.23 -15.49 -10.77
N HIS A 106 -2.97 -15.29 -10.40
CA HIS A 106 -1.80 -15.54 -11.23
C HIS A 106 -0.72 -16.20 -10.38
N LEU A 107 0.15 -17.01 -10.98
CA LEU A 107 1.39 -17.48 -10.40
C LEU A 107 2.59 -16.88 -11.12
N SER A 108 3.65 -16.53 -10.38
CA SER A 108 4.90 -16.10 -10.99
C SER A 108 5.60 -17.26 -11.71
N ALA A 109 6.43 -16.95 -12.70
CA ALA A 109 7.25 -17.95 -13.37
C ALA A 109 8.22 -18.65 -12.40
N ALA A 110 8.63 -17.98 -11.31
CA ALA A 110 9.44 -18.60 -10.28
C ALA A 110 8.65 -19.66 -9.50
N ALA A 111 7.42 -19.34 -9.07
CA ALA A 111 6.53 -20.30 -8.42
C ALA A 111 6.27 -21.53 -9.30
N ILE A 112 5.92 -21.32 -10.58
CA ILE A 112 5.68 -22.42 -11.53
C ILE A 112 6.91 -23.33 -11.63
N ARG A 113 8.12 -22.76 -11.75
CA ARG A 113 9.36 -23.55 -11.82
C ARG A 113 9.62 -24.35 -10.55
N LEU A 114 9.35 -23.77 -9.38
CA LEU A 114 9.53 -24.46 -8.10
C LEU A 114 8.54 -25.63 -7.95
N LEU A 115 7.27 -25.40 -8.30
CA LEU A 115 6.25 -26.44 -8.30
C LEU A 115 6.60 -27.57 -9.28
N LEU A 116 7.02 -27.25 -10.50
CA LEU A 116 7.50 -28.25 -11.48
C LEU A 116 8.68 -29.05 -10.95
N ARG A 117 9.66 -28.40 -10.30
CA ARG A 117 10.79 -29.09 -9.68
C ARG A 117 10.32 -30.07 -8.61
N ARG A 118 9.38 -29.66 -7.76
CA ARG A 118 8.82 -30.54 -6.73
C ARG A 118 8.08 -31.73 -7.36
N ALA A 119 7.31 -31.50 -8.42
CA ALA A 119 6.59 -32.57 -9.13
C ALA A 119 7.54 -33.61 -9.74
N GLN A 120 8.75 -33.23 -10.17
CA GLN A 120 9.74 -34.18 -10.70
C GLN A 120 10.23 -35.20 -9.66
N GLU A 121 10.06 -34.92 -8.37
CA GLU A 121 10.46 -35.80 -7.27
C GLU A 121 9.31 -36.73 -6.82
N LEU A 122 8.12 -36.59 -7.40
CA LEU A 122 6.91 -37.32 -7.02
C LEU A 122 6.53 -38.34 -8.10
N ASP A 123 5.87 -39.41 -7.68
CA ASP A 123 5.27 -40.36 -8.60
C ASP A 123 4.08 -39.69 -9.33
N PRO A 124 3.91 -39.85 -10.65
CA PRO A 124 2.75 -39.34 -11.37
C PRO A 124 1.38 -39.81 -10.84
N ALA A 125 1.33 -40.93 -10.13
CA ALA A 125 0.13 -41.43 -9.46
C ALA A 125 -0.17 -40.73 -8.12
N ASP A 126 0.77 -39.94 -7.58
CA ASP A 126 0.61 -39.20 -6.32
C ASP A 126 -0.43 -38.06 -6.46
N GLU A 127 -1.34 -37.95 -5.49
CA GLU A 127 -2.36 -36.89 -5.48
C GLU A 127 -1.73 -35.49 -5.48
N THR A 128 -0.60 -35.31 -4.79
CA THR A 128 0.16 -34.07 -4.75
C THR A 128 0.75 -33.74 -6.12
N PHE A 129 1.25 -34.75 -6.84
CA PHE A 129 1.74 -34.54 -8.21
C PHE A 129 0.61 -34.04 -9.10
N GLN A 130 -0.54 -34.72 -9.08
CA GLN A 130 -1.70 -34.35 -9.89
C GLN A 130 -2.17 -32.94 -9.57
N GLU A 131 -2.20 -32.58 -8.29
CA GLU A 131 -2.62 -31.26 -7.84
C GLU A 131 -1.63 -30.16 -8.27
N ILE A 132 -0.31 -30.40 -8.18
CA ILE A 132 0.69 -29.46 -8.70
C ILE A 132 0.46 -29.19 -10.19
N ILE A 133 0.28 -30.25 -10.99
CA ILE A 133 0.07 -30.13 -12.43
C ILE A 133 -1.23 -29.38 -12.73
N ARG A 134 -2.32 -29.68 -12.00
CA ARG A 134 -3.60 -28.96 -12.11
C ARG A 134 -3.42 -27.46 -11.86
N VAL A 135 -2.79 -27.10 -10.74
CA VAL A 135 -2.52 -25.70 -10.37
C VAL A 135 -1.70 -25.00 -11.46
N ILE A 136 -0.65 -25.62 -11.98
CA ILE A 136 0.16 -25.00 -13.05
C ILE A 136 -0.65 -24.85 -14.34
N TYR A 137 -1.41 -25.87 -14.72
CA TYR A 137 -2.20 -25.88 -15.94
C TYR A 137 -3.23 -24.74 -15.93
N ASP A 138 -3.98 -24.59 -14.84
CA ASP A 138 -5.02 -23.56 -14.68
C ASP A 138 -4.46 -22.14 -14.87
N LYS A 139 -3.21 -21.91 -14.43
CA LYS A 139 -2.57 -20.59 -14.46
C LYS A 139 -1.84 -20.29 -15.76
N THR A 140 -1.52 -21.31 -16.56
CA THR A 140 -0.74 -21.16 -17.80
C THR A 140 -1.58 -21.26 -19.06
N THR A 141 -2.69 -21.99 -19.02
CA THR A 141 -3.56 -22.20 -20.19
C THR A 141 -4.79 -21.29 -20.21
N GLY A 142 -5.02 -20.51 -19.14
CA GLY A 142 -6.13 -19.56 -19.05
C GLY A 142 -7.46 -20.30 -19.02
N GLY A 143 -7.80 -20.86 -17.85
CA GLY A 143 -9.02 -21.63 -17.58
C GLY A 143 -10.05 -21.69 -18.71
N GLU A 144 -10.03 -22.79 -19.47
CA GLU A 144 -11.24 -23.27 -20.14
C GLU A 144 -12.25 -23.67 -19.05
N ARG A 145 -12.92 -22.66 -18.47
CA ARG A 145 -14.18 -22.88 -17.79
C ARG A 145 -15.15 -23.36 -18.86
N LYS A 146 -15.34 -24.69 -18.93
CA LYS A 146 -16.48 -25.30 -19.61
C LYS A 146 -17.74 -24.52 -19.20
N GLY A 147 -18.37 -23.91 -20.19
CA GLY A 147 -19.73 -23.38 -20.08
C GLY A 147 -20.77 -24.50 -19.98
#